data_AF-A0A836CM90-F1
#
_entry.id   AF-A0A836CM90-F1
#
_cell.length_a   1.000
_cell.length_b   1.000
_cell.length_c   1.000
_cell.angle_alpha   90.00
_cell.angle_beta   90.00
_cell.angle_gamma   90.00
#
_symmetry.space_group_name_H-M   'P 1'
#
loop_
_entity.id
_entity.type
_entity.pdbx_description
1 polymer ?
#
loop_
_entity_poly.entity_id
_entity_poly.type
_entity_poly.pdbx_seq_one_letter_code
_entity_poly.pdbx_strand_id
1 'polypeptide(L)'
;MFLLADLLPSPAAGTLLGGAYNTAARCKLNSLRIPIVVVQVLSGFLTITSLHFPAALEHLLDRLSFLTQYGFFLSCVVSMTFYTTLLLVTLVPLGLAAIIATHWYLVAWLRKRRPQNMRGNRAPTVHKHSRVLIALAFYVFSITSGTIFQTFGCSILEEVGASGTSDLRADYSKECGTTEHRRYQAYAWCMIIVYPIGVPALFAWLLYKKRAPDHAGGTAETAAEQDVSSFLWQPYKPGLCRYWELVECLRRLALTGFLVFIMPGTAGQAAWSMLFAFASIVIFMAAKPHAELSQSRQYMLGGLIIYLSTTSARLEKLDYTHESSQGAVGILLALLTSALIATGVILALHGACDARHDIGAIRDAIRNKSSNVKHTAKAVSQQS
;
A
#
# COMPACT_ATOMS: atom_id res chain seq x y z
N MET A 1 -21.51 -6.68 -0.03
CA MET A 1 -21.74 -8.14 0.12
C MET A 1 -21.06 -8.76 1.35
N PHE A 2 -19.84 -8.34 1.74
CA PHE A 2 -19.13 -8.87 2.93
C PHE A 2 -19.63 -8.39 4.31
N LEU A 3 -20.39 -7.30 4.38
CA LEU A 3 -20.93 -6.73 5.63
C LEU A 3 -22.15 -7.50 6.19
N LEU A 4 -22.81 -8.35 5.40
CA LEU A 4 -24.00 -9.12 5.79
C LEU A 4 -23.66 -10.49 6.42
N ALA A 5 -22.40 -10.92 6.36
CA ALA A 5 -21.97 -12.24 6.83
C ALA A 5 -21.92 -12.37 8.37
N ASP A 6 -21.93 -11.26 9.10
CA ASP A 6 -21.83 -11.23 10.57
C ASP A 6 -23.18 -11.55 11.29
N LEU A 7 -24.23 -11.95 10.55
CA LEU A 7 -25.57 -12.28 11.07
C LEU A 7 -25.90 -13.78 11.14
N LEU A 8 -25.00 -14.69 10.72
CA LEU A 8 -25.30 -16.13 10.69
C LEU A 8 -24.87 -16.88 11.98
N PRO A 9 -25.62 -17.91 12.45
CA PRO A 9 -25.62 -18.34 13.85
C PRO A 9 -24.73 -19.55 14.19
N SER A 10 -23.86 -20.05 13.30
CA SER A 10 -23.09 -21.29 13.54
C SER A 10 -21.58 -21.03 13.70
N PRO A 11 -21.03 -21.06 14.94
CA PRO A 11 -19.64 -20.68 15.21
C PRO A 11 -18.62 -21.82 15.04
N ALA A 12 -19.00 -23.10 15.15
CA ALA A 12 -18.02 -24.19 15.26
C ALA A 12 -17.47 -24.69 13.90
N ALA A 13 -18.33 -24.81 12.89
CA ALA A 13 -17.92 -25.25 11.55
C ALA A 13 -17.29 -24.12 10.72
N GLY A 14 -17.71 -22.87 10.95
CA GLY A 14 -17.18 -21.70 10.22
C GLY A 14 -15.74 -21.30 10.60
N THR A 15 -15.27 -21.68 11.79
CA THR A 15 -13.95 -21.24 12.30
C THR A 15 -12.81 -22.11 11.79
N LEU A 16 -13.00 -23.43 11.66
CA LEU A 16 -11.98 -24.35 11.10
C LEU A 16 -11.86 -24.22 9.58
N LEU A 17 -12.97 -23.99 8.89
CA LEU A 17 -13.01 -23.79 7.44
C LEU A 17 -12.64 -22.37 7.01
N GLY A 18 -12.75 -21.39 7.92
CA GLY A 18 -12.37 -20.01 7.67
C GLY A 18 -10.86 -19.77 7.65
N GLY A 19 -10.06 -20.69 8.21
CA GLY A 19 -8.64 -20.47 8.48
C GLY A 19 -7.64 -20.96 7.43
N ALA A 20 -7.71 -22.23 7.05
CA ALA A 20 -6.81 -22.78 6.03
C ALA A 20 -7.06 -22.14 4.64
N TYR A 21 -8.33 -22.01 4.31
CA TYR A 21 -8.86 -21.51 3.04
C TYR A 21 -8.47 -20.05 2.70
N ASN A 22 -8.44 -19.21 3.72
CA ASN A 22 -8.43 -17.77 3.58
C ASN A 22 -6.98 -17.27 3.43
N THR A 23 -5.99 -18.14 3.65
CA THR A 23 -4.55 -17.87 3.63
C THR A 23 -3.95 -18.00 2.23
N ALA A 24 -4.38 -19.00 1.44
CA ALA A 24 -3.98 -19.18 0.04
C ALA A 24 -4.50 -18.05 -0.87
N ALA A 25 -5.77 -17.65 -0.69
CA ALA A 25 -6.38 -16.50 -1.37
C ALA A 25 -5.66 -15.17 -1.06
N ARG A 26 -5.27 -14.99 0.21
CA ARG A 26 -4.55 -13.79 0.68
C ARG A 26 -3.10 -13.75 0.22
N CYS A 27 -2.44 -14.90 0.07
CA CYS A 27 -1.06 -14.98 -0.42
C CYS A 27 -0.93 -14.36 -1.83
N LYS A 28 -1.96 -14.55 -2.67
CA LYS A 28 -2.00 -14.05 -4.05
C LYS A 28 -2.53 -12.61 -4.19
N LEU A 29 -3.37 -12.13 -3.28
CA LEU A 29 -3.78 -10.71 -3.27
C LEU A 29 -2.61 -9.77 -2.93
N ASN A 30 -1.61 -10.26 -2.18
CA ASN A 30 -0.37 -9.52 -1.89
C ASN A 30 0.45 -9.23 -3.15
N SER A 31 0.27 -9.99 -4.23
CA SER A 31 0.95 -9.79 -5.51
C SER A 31 0.57 -8.48 -6.21
N LEU A 32 -0.52 -7.81 -5.79
CA LEU A 32 -0.88 -6.47 -6.25
C LEU A 32 -0.15 -5.34 -5.50
N ARG A 33 0.46 -5.62 -4.34
CA ARG A 33 1.13 -4.58 -3.55
C ARG A 33 2.32 -3.98 -4.29
N ILE A 34 3.16 -4.83 -4.87
CA ILE A 34 4.37 -4.43 -5.58
C ILE A 34 4.06 -3.50 -6.77
N PRO A 35 3.17 -3.85 -7.73
CA PRO A 35 2.86 -2.95 -8.84
C PRO A 35 2.26 -1.62 -8.38
N ILE A 36 1.38 -1.62 -7.37
CA ILE A 36 0.83 -0.38 -6.80
C ILE A 36 1.96 0.51 -6.27
N VAL A 37 2.88 -0.06 -5.49
CA VAL A 37 4.02 0.69 -4.92
C VAL A 37 4.93 1.24 -6.01
N VAL A 38 5.17 0.49 -7.09
CA VAL A 38 5.97 0.97 -8.23
C VAL A 38 5.31 2.18 -8.88
N VAL A 39 3.99 2.12 -9.16
CA VAL A 39 3.24 3.25 -9.71
C VAL A 39 3.27 4.45 -8.76
N GLN A 40 3.12 4.24 -7.45
CA GLN A 40 3.21 5.30 -6.45
C GLN A 40 4.60 5.97 -6.43
N VAL A 41 5.67 5.18 -6.54
CA VAL A 41 7.04 5.71 -6.56
C VAL A 41 7.32 6.50 -7.84
N LEU A 42 6.94 5.97 -9.01
CA LEU A 42 7.10 6.67 -10.29
C LEU A 42 6.30 7.98 -10.33
N SER A 43 5.04 7.94 -9.89
CA SER A 43 4.20 9.14 -9.82
C SER A 43 4.78 10.18 -8.85
N GLY A 44 5.21 9.74 -7.66
CA GLY A 44 5.85 10.62 -6.68
C GLY A 44 7.15 11.24 -7.20
N PHE A 45 7.96 10.48 -7.93
CA PHE A 45 9.20 10.97 -8.53
C PHE A 45 8.94 12.13 -9.51
N LEU A 46 7.93 12.02 -10.39
CA LEU A 46 7.55 13.09 -11.31
C LEU A 46 7.19 14.37 -10.56
N THR A 47 6.34 14.25 -9.54
CA THR A 47 5.89 15.41 -8.74
C THR A 47 7.06 16.10 -8.01
N ILE A 48 8.03 15.33 -7.50
CA ILE A 48 9.15 15.86 -6.71
C ILE A 48 10.23 16.48 -7.59
N THR A 49 10.61 15.78 -8.65
CA THR A 49 11.75 16.17 -9.48
C THR A 49 11.35 17.13 -10.59
N SER A 50 10.05 17.31 -10.86
CA SER A 50 9.53 18.13 -11.97
C SER A 50 10.20 17.78 -13.31
N LEU A 51 10.76 16.58 -13.39
CA LEU A 51 11.32 16.00 -14.59
C LEU A 51 10.20 15.27 -15.30
N HIS A 52 10.30 15.24 -16.62
CA HIS A 52 9.35 14.51 -17.44
C HIS A 52 9.92 13.12 -17.73
N PHE A 53 9.04 12.13 -17.76
CA PHE A 53 9.32 10.85 -18.40
C PHE A 53 8.90 10.94 -19.87
N PRO A 54 9.37 10.00 -20.71
CA PRO A 54 8.86 9.89 -22.07
C PRO A 54 7.32 9.76 -22.10
N ALA A 55 6.67 10.48 -23.01
CA ALA A 55 5.22 10.71 -23.03
C ALA A 55 4.34 9.47 -22.84
N ALA A 56 4.70 8.33 -23.44
CA ALA A 56 3.93 7.09 -23.31
C ALA A 56 3.85 6.56 -21.86
N LEU A 57 4.92 6.74 -21.07
CA LEU A 57 4.93 6.35 -19.66
C LEU A 57 4.12 7.35 -18.81
N GLU A 58 4.26 8.65 -19.06
CA GLU A 58 3.49 9.68 -18.34
C GLU A 58 1.99 9.49 -18.54
N HIS A 59 1.54 9.31 -19.79
CA HIS A 59 0.12 9.05 -20.07
C HIS A 59 -0.42 7.80 -19.36
N LEU A 60 0.41 6.77 -19.19
CA LEU A 60 0.03 5.59 -18.42
C LEU A 60 -0.09 5.92 -16.92
N LEU A 61 0.88 6.64 -16.36
CA LEU A 61 0.87 7.04 -14.95
C LEU A 61 -0.29 7.98 -14.64
N ASP A 62 -0.62 8.93 -15.53
CA ASP A 62 -1.77 9.83 -15.40
C ASP A 62 -3.09 9.07 -15.38
N ARG A 63 -3.26 8.06 -16.25
CA ARG A 63 -4.44 7.17 -16.21
C ARG A 63 -4.53 6.36 -14.92
N LEU A 64 -3.40 6.10 -14.28
CA LEU A 64 -3.30 5.37 -13.03
C LEU A 64 -3.26 6.29 -11.79
N SER A 65 -3.37 7.60 -11.97
CA SER A 65 -3.33 8.59 -10.88
C SER A 65 -4.45 8.38 -9.87
N PHE A 66 -5.56 7.74 -10.22
CA PHE A 66 -6.60 7.36 -9.25
C PHE A 66 -6.11 6.39 -8.16
N LEU A 67 -5.03 5.64 -8.43
CA LEU A 67 -4.38 4.76 -7.45
C LEU A 67 -3.50 5.54 -6.46
N THR A 68 -3.12 6.76 -6.82
CA THR A 68 -2.12 7.56 -6.10
C THR A 68 -2.70 8.83 -5.50
N GLN A 69 -3.78 9.38 -6.07
CA GLN A 69 -4.30 10.68 -5.70
C GLN A 69 -5.81 10.62 -5.50
N TYR A 70 -6.24 10.78 -4.25
CA TYR A 70 -7.67 10.92 -3.88
C TYR A 70 -8.32 12.18 -4.49
N GLY A 71 -7.51 13.12 -5.01
CA GLY A 71 -7.93 14.43 -5.51
C GLY A 71 -8.63 14.41 -6.86
N PHE A 72 -8.52 13.34 -7.66
CA PHE A 72 -9.15 13.29 -8.99
C PHE A 72 -10.67 13.52 -8.94
N PHE A 73 -11.34 12.97 -7.91
CA PHE A 73 -12.78 13.16 -7.74
C PHE A 73 -13.18 14.53 -7.18
N LEU A 74 -12.25 15.25 -6.53
CA LEU A 74 -12.55 16.51 -5.83
C LEU A 74 -12.12 17.75 -6.63
N SER A 75 -11.31 17.58 -7.67
CA SER A 75 -10.73 18.69 -8.45
C SER A 75 -11.77 19.59 -9.12
N CYS A 76 -12.93 19.04 -9.49
CA CYS A 76 -14.03 19.82 -10.06
C CYS A 76 -14.84 20.62 -9.02
N VAL A 77 -14.69 20.35 -7.72
CA VAL A 77 -15.55 20.94 -6.67
C VAL A 77 -14.82 22.00 -5.85
N VAL A 78 -13.48 21.92 -5.75
CA VAL A 78 -12.66 22.80 -4.92
C VAL A 78 -11.46 23.30 -5.73
N SER A 79 -11.11 24.59 -5.61
CA SER A 79 -9.88 25.12 -6.17
C SER A 79 -8.67 24.36 -5.63
N MET A 80 -8.04 23.55 -6.49
CA MET A 80 -6.91 22.70 -6.12
C MET A 80 -5.62 23.50 -6.10
N THR A 81 -5.28 24.02 -4.92
CA THR A 81 -3.93 24.51 -4.60
C THR A 81 -3.09 23.41 -3.98
N PHE A 82 -1.78 23.63 -3.87
CA PHE A 82 -0.92 22.71 -3.11
C PHE A 82 -1.40 22.52 -1.66
N TYR A 83 -1.78 23.60 -0.96
CA TYR A 83 -2.20 23.51 0.44
C TYR A 83 -3.50 22.72 0.63
N THR A 84 -4.48 22.87 -0.27
CA THR A 84 -5.69 22.02 -0.24
C THR A 84 -5.35 20.56 -0.51
N THR A 85 -4.40 20.29 -1.41
CA THR A 85 -3.93 18.93 -1.67
C THR A 85 -3.25 18.33 -0.44
N LEU A 86 -2.37 19.08 0.22
CA LEU A 86 -1.71 18.68 1.47
C LEU A 86 -2.73 18.31 2.55
N LEU A 87 -3.76 19.14 2.75
CA LEU A 87 -4.83 18.88 3.71
C LEU A 87 -5.65 17.64 3.34
N LEU A 88 -6.06 17.48 2.08
CA LEU A 88 -6.87 16.34 1.67
C LEU A 88 -6.09 15.01 1.79
N VAL A 89 -4.85 14.99 1.29
CA VAL A 89 -4.01 13.79 1.31
C VAL A 89 -3.71 13.33 2.74
N THR A 90 -3.63 14.26 3.71
CA THR A 90 -3.39 13.92 5.12
C THR A 90 -4.68 13.69 5.94
N LEU A 91 -5.69 14.54 5.81
CA LEU A 91 -6.90 14.45 6.62
C LEU A 91 -7.87 13.35 6.17
N VAL A 92 -7.98 13.07 4.87
CA VAL A 92 -8.91 12.04 4.38
C VAL A 92 -8.55 10.65 4.91
N PRO A 93 -7.29 10.19 4.86
CA PRO A 93 -6.91 8.92 5.48
C PRO A 93 -7.15 8.87 6.99
N LEU A 94 -6.92 9.97 7.72
CA LEU A 94 -7.21 10.04 9.16
C LEU A 94 -8.72 9.95 9.44
N GLY A 95 -9.54 10.65 8.64
CA GLY A 95 -10.99 10.56 8.71
C GLY A 95 -11.50 9.14 8.44
N LEU A 96 -10.99 8.48 7.40
CA LEU A 96 -11.32 7.08 7.11
C LEU A 96 -10.88 6.15 8.25
N ALA A 97 -9.69 6.34 8.81
CA ALA A 97 -9.22 5.57 9.95
C ALA A 97 -10.11 5.77 11.18
N ALA A 98 -10.55 7.00 11.45
CA ALA A 98 -11.48 7.33 12.52
C ALA A 98 -12.85 6.68 12.31
N ILE A 99 -13.40 6.69 11.08
CA ILE A 99 -14.66 6.01 10.73
C ILE A 99 -14.55 4.50 10.96
N ILE A 100 -13.44 3.88 10.58
CA ILE A 100 -13.21 2.44 10.80
C ILE A 100 -13.12 2.14 12.30
N ALA A 101 -12.44 2.99 13.08
CA ALA A 101 -12.31 2.86 14.52
C ALA A 101 -13.64 3.07 15.26
N THR A 102 -14.45 4.05 14.84
CA THR A 102 -15.77 4.32 15.44
C THR A 102 -16.75 3.20 15.12
N HIS A 103 -16.76 2.70 13.88
CA HIS A 103 -17.54 1.52 13.51
C HIS A 103 -17.15 0.31 14.38
N TRP A 104 -15.86 0.08 14.56
CA TRP A 104 -15.36 -0.98 15.45
C TRP A 104 -15.85 -0.80 16.90
N TYR A 105 -15.73 0.41 17.45
CA TYR A 105 -16.19 0.72 18.80
C TYR A 105 -17.71 0.52 18.94
N LEU A 106 -18.49 0.99 17.97
CA LEU A 106 -19.95 0.85 17.96
C LEU A 106 -20.37 -0.62 17.91
N VAL A 107 -19.76 -1.44 17.03
CA VAL A 107 -20.03 -2.88 16.96
C VAL A 107 -19.65 -3.58 18.27
N ALA A 108 -18.51 -3.23 18.87
CA ALA A 108 -18.08 -3.78 20.14
C ALA A 108 -19.04 -3.41 21.29
N TRP A 109 -19.52 -2.16 21.30
CA TRP A 109 -20.47 -1.64 22.27
C TRP A 109 -21.85 -2.28 22.14
N LEU A 110 -22.41 -2.36 20.93
CA LEU A 110 -23.69 -3.02 20.65
C LEU A 110 -23.65 -4.51 21.03
N ARG A 111 -22.53 -5.20 20.76
CA ARG A 111 -22.36 -6.60 21.17
C ARG A 111 -22.19 -6.77 22.68
N LYS A 112 -21.65 -5.77 23.40
CA LYS A 112 -21.57 -5.80 24.87
C LYS A 112 -22.95 -5.72 25.52
N ARG A 113 -23.94 -5.11 24.85
CA ARG A 113 -25.34 -5.02 25.29
C ARG A 113 -26.18 -6.27 24.99
N ARG A 114 -25.69 -7.23 24.20
CA ARG A 114 -26.42 -8.48 23.94
C ARG A 114 -26.35 -9.43 25.16
N PRO A 115 -27.43 -10.16 25.47
CA PRO A 115 -27.44 -11.15 26.55
C PRO A 115 -26.36 -12.22 26.33
N GLN A 116 -25.80 -12.75 27.43
CA GLN A 116 -24.63 -13.66 27.41
C GLN A 116 -24.81 -14.87 26.48
N ASN A 117 -26.03 -15.39 26.35
CA ASN A 117 -26.35 -16.52 25.47
C ASN A 117 -26.19 -16.25 23.96
N MET A 118 -26.10 -14.98 23.52
CA MET A 118 -25.84 -14.61 22.12
C MET A 118 -24.46 -13.97 21.90
N ARG A 119 -23.57 -14.03 22.89
CA ARG A 119 -22.25 -13.41 22.83
C ARG A 119 -21.31 -14.29 22.00
N GLY A 120 -21.44 -14.22 20.68
CA GLY A 120 -20.51 -14.85 19.75
C GLY A 120 -19.06 -14.41 19.98
N ASN A 121 -18.11 -15.17 19.44
CA ASN A 121 -16.69 -14.98 19.69
C ASN A 121 -16.20 -13.56 19.30
N ARG A 122 -15.46 -12.88 20.19
CA ARG A 122 -14.99 -11.48 20.01
C ARG A 122 -13.81 -11.33 19.05
N ALA A 123 -12.97 -12.36 18.95
CA ALA A 123 -11.73 -12.35 18.18
C ALA A 123 -11.89 -11.97 16.70
N PRO A 124 -12.81 -12.56 15.90
CA PRO A 124 -12.80 -12.40 14.44
C PRO A 124 -13.08 -10.97 13.94
N THR A 125 -13.76 -10.12 14.71
CA THR A 125 -14.06 -8.74 14.27
C THR A 125 -12.92 -7.77 14.54
N VAL A 126 -12.19 -7.92 15.66
CA VAL A 126 -11.03 -7.07 15.98
C VAL A 126 -9.92 -7.28 14.94
N HIS A 127 -9.65 -8.52 14.55
CA HIS A 127 -8.62 -8.83 13.56
C HIS A 127 -8.91 -8.26 12.17
N LYS A 128 -10.19 -8.20 11.75
CA LYS A 128 -10.58 -7.64 10.45
C LYS A 128 -10.31 -6.14 10.39
N HIS A 129 -10.78 -5.37 11.37
CA HIS A 129 -10.64 -3.91 11.36
C HIS A 129 -9.18 -3.47 11.46
N SER A 130 -8.39 -4.07 12.33
CA SER A 130 -6.98 -3.70 12.48
C SER A 130 -6.15 -4.00 11.23
N ARG A 131 -6.47 -5.06 10.48
CA ARG A 131 -5.81 -5.36 9.19
C ARG A 131 -6.14 -4.33 8.11
N VAL A 132 -7.39 -3.87 8.06
CA VAL A 132 -7.79 -2.81 7.11
C VAL A 132 -7.09 -1.49 7.45
N LEU A 133 -6.97 -1.14 8.73
CA LEU A 133 -6.23 0.07 9.16
C LEU A 133 -4.74 0.01 8.79
N ILE A 134 -4.09 -1.14 8.98
CA ILE A 134 -2.69 -1.32 8.60
C ILE A 134 -2.53 -1.24 7.08
N ALA A 135 -3.43 -1.87 6.32
CA ALA A 135 -3.41 -1.78 4.86
C ALA A 135 -3.61 -0.34 4.38
N LEU A 136 -4.56 0.41 4.98
CA LEU A 136 -4.76 1.83 4.70
C LEU A 136 -3.46 2.62 4.93
N ALA A 137 -2.85 2.46 6.11
CA ALA A 137 -1.58 3.11 6.43
C ALA A 137 -0.47 2.77 5.43
N PHE A 138 -0.35 1.50 5.01
CA PHE A 138 0.63 1.04 4.03
C PHE A 138 0.45 1.73 2.66
N TYR A 139 -0.78 1.83 2.15
CA TYR A 139 -1.02 2.38 0.82
C TYR A 139 -0.93 3.91 0.77
N VAL A 140 -1.32 4.62 1.84
CA VAL A 140 -1.26 6.08 1.88
C VAL A 140 0.14 6.61 2.16
N PHE A 141 1.00 5.81 2.78
CA PHE A 141 2.30 6.22 3.31
C PHE A 141 3.18 6.97 2.31
N SER A 142 3.37 6.42 1.10
CA SER A 142 4.32 6.98 0.12
C SER A 142 3.89 8.37 -0.34
N ILE A 143 2.63 8.52 -0.74
CA ILE A 143 2.09 9.77 -1.28
C ILE A 143 1.98 10.83 -0.19
N THR A 144 1.45 10.46 0.98
CA THR A 144 1.33 11.38 2.12
C THR A 144 2.69 11.92 2.54
N SER A 145 3.67 11.03 2.75
CA SER A 145 5.03 11.42 3.15
C SER A 145 5.70 12.32 2.11
N GLY A 146 5.60 11.97 0.82
CA GLY A 146 6.17 12.79 -0.26
C GLY A 146 5.55 14.19 -0.32
N THR A 147 4.22 14.29 -0.25
CA THR A 147 3.49 15.57 -0.26
C THR A 147 3.85 16.43 0.96
N ILE A 148 3.99 15.81 2.14
CA ILE A 148 4.42 16.52 3.36
C ILE A 148 5.81 17.12 3.16
N PHE A 149 6.77 16.34 2.64
CA PHE A 149 8.14 16.85 2.41
C PHE A 149 8.20 17.94 1.34
N GLN A 150 7.37 17.88 0.30
CA GLN A 150 7.29 18.93 -0.73
C GLN A 150 6.93 20.32 -0.16
N THR A 151 6.29 20.39 1.01
CA THR A 151 6.00 21.67 1.70
C THR A 151 7.28 22.45 2.04
N PHE A 152 8.43 21.79 2.08
CA PHE A 152 9.72 22.42 2.38
C PHE A 152 10.58 22.66 1.13
N GLY A 153 10.11 22.27 -0.06
CA GLY A 153 10.85 22.39 -1.32
C GLY A 153 10.61 23.73 -2.02
N CYS A 154 11.44 24.73 -1.74
CA CYS A 154 11.39 26.04 -2.41
C CYS A 154 12.46 26.16 -3.50
N SER A 155 12.17 26.94 -4.54
CA SER A 155 13.09 27.29 -5.62
C SER A 155 13.09 28.79 -5.83
N ILE A 156 14.26 29.37 -6.11
CA ILE A 156 14.38 30.80 -6.43
C ILE A 156 14.17 30.94 -7.92
N LEU A 157 13.20 31.77 -8.32
CA LEU A 157 13.02 32.18 -9.71
C LEU A 157 13.69 33.54 -9.87
N GLU A 158 14.73 33.59 -10.70
CA GLU A 158 15.38 34.85 -11.05
C GLU A 158 14.55 35.54 -12.14
N GLU A 159 13.78 36.55 -11.75
CA GLU A 159 13.18 37.47 -12.71
C GLU A 159 14.25 38.46 -13.22
N VAL A 160 14.27 38.71 -14.53
CA VAL A 160 15.23 39.62 -15.16
C VAL A 160 15.09 41.02 -14.58
N GLY A 161 16.06 41.43 -13.75
CA GLY A 161 16.15 42.79 -13.20
C GLY A 161 15.60 43.00 -11.78
N ALA A 162 15.17 41.95 -11.07
CA ALA A 162 14.73 42.03 -9.67
C ALA A 162 15.41 40.96 -8.79
N SER A 163 15.42 41.18 -7.47
CA SER A 163 15.77 40.15 -6.49
C SER A 163 14.76 39.01 -6.60
N GLY A 164 15.21 37.82 -7.00
CA GLY A 164 14.33 36.67 -7.25
C GLY A 164 13.45 36.32 -6.06
N THR A 165 12.17 36.01 -6.32
CA THR A 165 11.24 35.47 -5.33
C THR A 165 11.52 33.98 -5.13
N SER A 166 11.43 33.53 -3.88
CA SER A 166 11.51 32.10 -3.57
C SER A 166 10.10 31.54 -3.55
N ASP A 167 9.79 30.68 -4.51
CA ASP A 167 8.47 30.10 -4.70
C ASP A 167 8.47 28.60 -4.41
N LEU A 168 7.30 28.10 -4.05
CA LEU A 168 7.12 26.69 -3.74
C LEU A 168 7.17 25.87 -5.03
N ARG A 169 8.11 24.93 -5.11
CA ARG A 169 8.34 24.13 -6.32
C ARG A 169 7.12 23.28 -6.72
N ALA A 170 6.35 22.83 -5.73
CA ALA A 170 5.16 22.03 -5.96
C ALA A 170 3.99 22.85 -6.53
N ASP A 171 4.01 24.18 -6.37
CA ASP A 171 2.99 25.12 -6.85
C ASP A 171 3.58 26.54 -6.86
N TYR A 172 4.09 26.97 -8.01
CA TYR A 172 4.75 28.27 -8.19
C TYR A 172 3.80 29.46 -7.99
N SER A 173 2.50 29.26 -7.80
CA SER A 173 1.58 30.33 -7.38
C SER A 173 1.73 30.71 -5.90
N LYS A 174 2.56 29.99 -5.13
CA LYS A 174 2.74 30.15 -3.70
C LYS A 174 4.17 30.56 -3.36
N GLU A 175 4.31 31.76 -2.80
CA GLU A 175 5.57 32.30 -2.32
C GLU A 175 6.01 31.67 -0.98
N CYS A 176 7.27 31.24 -0.91
CA CYS A 176 7.93 30.78 0.31
C CYS A 176 8.30 31.95 1.23
N GLY A 177 8.34 31.68 2.54
CA GLY A 177 8.67 32.70 3.56
C GLY A 177 7.49 33.57 4.01
N THR A 178 6.34 33.48 3.33
CA THR A 178 5.09 34.15 3.75
C THR A 178 4.54 33.59 5.07
N THR A 179 3.68 34.37 5.74
CA THR A 179 3.02 33.92 6.98
C THR A 179 2.10 32.71 6.75
N GLU A 180 1.47 32.62 5.57
CA GLU A 180 0.68 31.46 5.15
C GLU A 180 1.57 30.22 5.03
N HIS A 181 2.68 30.33 4.30
CA HIS A 181 3.63 29.23 4.14
C HIS A 181 4.15 28.71 5.48
N ARG A 182 4.50 29.61 6.41
CA ARG A 182 4.98 29.24 7.76
C ARG A 182 3.94 28.47 8.58
N ARG A 183 2.63 28.75 8.41
CA ARG A 183 1.55 27.99 9.06
C ARG A 183 1.48 26.56 8.50
N TYR A 184 1.58 26.41 7.18
CA TYR A 184 1.57 25.08 6.55
C TYR A 184 2.85 24.30 6.79
N GLN A 185 4.00 24.95 6.94
CA GLN A 185 5.23 24.31 7.42
C GLN A 185 5.07 23.75 8.84
N ALA A 186 4.46 24.51 9.76
CA ALA A 186 4.19 24.02 11.10
C ALA A 186 3.24 22.80 11.09
N TYR A 187 2.19 22.86 10.25
CA TYR A 187 1.30 21.73 10.01
C TYR A 187 2.05 20.50 9.45
N ALA A 188 2.91 20.71 8.45
CA ALA A 188 3.70 19.65 7.84
C ALA A 188 4.64 18.98 8.85
N TRP A 189 5.28 19.74 9.74
CA TRP A 189 6.08 19.18 10.85
C TRP A 189 5.27 18.27 11.77
N CYS A 190 4.04 18.65 12.12
CA CYS A 190 3.15 17.78 12.89
C CYS A 190 2.83 16.50 12.11
N MET A 191 2.58 16.59 10.81
CA MET A 191 2.27 15.43 9.96
C MET A 191 3.48 14.53 9.67
N ILE A 192 4.72 15.04 9.74
CA ILE A 192 5.94 14.22 9.70
C ILE A 192 5.93 13.17 10.82
N ILE A 193 5.51 13.58 12.03
CA ILE A 193 5.42 12.70 13.19
C ILE A 193 4.38 11.60 12.94
N VAL A 194 3.26 11.93 12.28
CA VAL A 194 2.15 10.99 12.02
C VAL A 194 2.50 9.98 10.92
N TYR A 195 3.06 10.43 9.81
CA TYR A 195 3.23 9.62 8.59
C TYR A 195 4.66 9.10 8.42
N PRO A 196 5.66 9.90 7.97
CA PRO A 196 7.04 9.45 7.82
C PRO A 196 7.63 8.73 9.04
N ILE A 197 7.29 9.14 10.25
CA ILE A 197 7.82 8.55 11.49
C ILE A 197 6.81 7.57 12.11
N GLY A 198 5.55 8.01 12.28
CA GLY A 198 4.53 7.26 13.01
C GLY A 198 4.15 5.94 12.36
N VAL A 199 4.04 5.89 11.03
CA VAL A 199 3.67 4.65 10.32
C VAL A 199 4.79 3.59 10.41
N PRO A 200 6.07 3.89 10.10
CA PRO A 200 7.16 2.93 10.31
C PRO A 200 7.33 2.54 11.78
N ALA A 201 7.19 3.49 12.72
CA ALA A 201 7.27 3.18 14.16
C ALA A 201 6.13 2.24 14.61
N LEU A 202 4.91 2.45 14.13
CA LEU A 202 3.77 1.56 14.36
C LEU A 202 4.06 0.16 13.80
N PHE A 203 4.56 0.06 12.57
CA PHE A 203 4.92 -1.22 11.96
C PHE A 203 6.02 -1.91 12.76
N ALA A 204 7.07 -1.18 13.16
CA ALA A 204 8.16 -1.72 13.97
C ALA A 204 7.66 -2.23 15.33
N TRP A 205 6.81 -1.46 16.00
CA TRP A 205 6.20 -1.84 17.28
C TRP A 205 5.32 -3.09 17.14
N LEU A 206 4.47 -3.17 16.12
CA LEU A 206 3.61 -4.33 15.85
C LEU A 206 4.44 -5.60 15.57
N LEU A 207 5.55 -5.45 14.84
CA LEU A 207 6.47 -6.55 14.52
C LEU A 207 7.33 -6.96 15.73
N TYR A 208 7.70 -6.02 16.60
CA TYR A 208 8.50 -6.30 17.81
C TYR A 208 7.67 -6.97 18.90
N LYS A 209 6.45 -6.46 19.16
CA LYS A 209 5.59 -6.91 20.26
C LYS A 209 5.16 -8.38 20.14
N LYS A 210 5.03 -8.88 18.91
CA LYS A 210 4.65 -10.27 18.67
C LYS A 210 5.89 -11.12 18.41
N ARG A 211 6.51 -11.63 19.45
CA ARG A 211 7.52 -12.71 19.32
C ARG A 211 6.79 -13.98 18.84
N ALA A 212 7.38 -14.72 17.91
CA ALA A 212 6.75 -15.90 17.31
C ALA A 212 6.23 -16.86 18.40
N PRO A 213 5.01 -17.42 18.28
CA PRO A 213 4.57 -18.47 19.18
C PRO A 213 5.42 -19.72 18.88
N ASP A 214 6.29 -20.07 19.82
CA ASP A 214 6.84 -21.42 19.87
C ASP A 214 5.69 -22.41 20.02
N HIS A 215 5.68 -23.38 19.11
CA HIS A 215 4.79 -24.52 18.95
C HIS A 215 3.92 -24.89 20.17
N ALA A 216 2.71 -24.33 20.25
CA ALA A 216 1.64 -24.85 21.10
C ALA A 216 0.53 -25.44 20.23
N GLY A 217 0.71 -26.70 19.78
CA GLY A 217 -0.35 -27.65 19.37
C GLY A 217 -1.28 -27.31 18.19
N GLY A 218 -1.30 -26.08 17.67
CA GLY A 218 -2.06 -25.68 16.49
C GLY A 218 -1.16 -25.63 15.25
N THR A 219 -1.72 -25.91 14.07
CA THR A 219 -0.99 -25.71 12.81
C THR A 219 -0.54 -24.24 12.72
N ALA A 220 0.70 -24.01 12.28
CA ALA A 220 1.31 -22.67 12.16
C ALA A 220 0.43 -21.67 11.39
N GLU A 221 -0.45 -22.16 10.52
CA GLU A 221 -1.46 -21.40 9.78
C GLU A 221 -2.51 -20.72 10.67
N THR A 222 -3.02 -21.39 11.71
CA THR A 222 -4.08 -20.83 12.58
C THR A 222 -3.57 -19.70 13.47
N ALA A 223 -2.29 -19.75 13.87
CA ALA A 223 -1.63 -18.69 14.64
C ALA A 223 -1.34 -17.44 13.80
N ALA A 224 -1.00 -17.61 12.52
CA ALA A 224 -0.81 -16.51 11.56
C ALA A 224 -2.13 -15.78 11.25
N GLU A 225 -3.25 -16.50 11.22
CA GLU A 225 -4.57 -15.94 10.91
C GLU A 225 -5.07 -14.94 11.96
N GLN A 226 -4.80 -15.21 13.23
CA GLN A 226 -5.13 -14.33 14.35
C GLN A 226 -4.12 -13.20 14.51
N ASP A 227 -3.13 -13.11 13.63
CA ASP A 227 -2.17 -12.03 13.65
C ASP A 227 -2.60 -10.83 12.82
N VAL A 228 -2.83 -9.72 13.52
CA VAL A 228 -3.11 -8.42 12.91
C VAL A 228 -1.93 -7.96 12.06
N SER A 229 -0.69 -8.22 12.50
CA SER A 229 0.51 -7.82 11.76
C SER A 229 0.88 -8.77 10.61
N SER A 230 0.12 -9.86 10.41
CA SER A 230 0.31 -10.80 9.29
C SER A 230 0.35 -10.09 7.94
N PHE A 231 -0.41 -9.00 7.79
CA PHE A 231 -0.36 -8.20 6.58
C PHE A 231 1.06 -7.74 6.25
N LEU A 232 1.86 -7.33 7.24
CA LEU A 232 3.21 -6.77 7.05
C LEU A 232 4.25 -7.86 6.75
N TRP A 233 4.14 -9.02 7.40
CA TRP A 233 5.20 -10.01 7.38
C TRP A 233 4.95 -11.24 6.50
N GLN A 234 3.70 -11.55 6.17
CA GLN A 234 3.34 -12.72 5.36
C GLN A 234 4.05 -12.80 3.99
N PRO A 235 4.33 -11.70 3.26
CA PRO A 235 5.04 -11.78 1.98
C PRO A 235 6.51 -12.24 2.10
N TYR A 236 7.08 -12.16 3.31
CA TYR A 236 8.49 -12.39 3.56
C TYR A 236 8.75 -13.74 4.21
N LYS A 237 9.97 -14.24 4.05
CA LYS A 237 10.42 -15.46 4.72
C LYS A 237 10.34 -15.31 6.25
N PRO A 238 10.13 -16.39 7.01
CA PRO A 238 10.13 -16.36 8.47
C PRO A 238 11.51 -15.94 9.04
N GLY A 239 11.55 -15.55 10.32
CA GLY A 239 12.76 -15.13 11.01
C GLY A 239 13.03 -13.62 10.93
N LEU A 240 14.30 -13.23 10.80
CA LEU A 240 14.72 -11.82 10.72
C LEU A 240 14.13 -11.07 9.50
N CYS A 241 13.74 -11.80 8.46
CA CYS A 241 13.09 -11.24 7.27
C CYS A 241 11.71 -10.61 7.55
N ARG A 242 11.16 -10.81 8.74
CA ARG A 242 9.90 -10.19 9.14
C ARG A 242 9.93 -8.65 9.16
N TYR A 243 11.09 -8.03 9.36
CA TYR A 243 11.24 -6.57 9.44
C TYR A 243 11.44 -5.89 8.07
N TRP A 244 11.37 -6.64 6.96
CA TRP A 244 11.59 -6.09 5.61
C TRP A 244 10.61 -5.00 5.20
N GLU A 245 9.41 -4.99 5.77
CA GLU A 245 8.44 -3.93 5.54
C GLU A 245 8.97 -2.54 6.00
N LEU A 246 9.82 -2.49 7.03
CA LEU A 246 10.47 -1.24 7.45
C LEU A 246 11.49 -0.76 6.42
N VAL A 247 12.23 -1.68 5.82
CA VAL A 247 13.18 -1.37 4.75
C VAL A 247 12.45 -0.89 3.51
N GLU A 248 11.28 -1.46 3.21
CA GLU A 248 10.37 -0.96 2.17
C GLU A 248 9.91 0.48 2.44
N CYS A 249 9.50 0.79 3.67
CA CYS A 249 9.16 2.17 4.05
C CYS A 249 10.34 3.14 3.85
N LEU A 250 11.53 2.77 4.33
CA LEU A 250 12.74 3.60 4.17
C LEU A 250 13.10 3.80 2.70
N ARG A 251 13.01 2.74 1.88
CA ARG A 251 13.24 2.82 0.44
C ARG A 251 12.27 3.77 -0.24
N ARG A 252 10.98 3.70 0.11
CA ARG A 252 9.95 4.62 -0.43
C ARG A 252 10.26 6.06 -0.03
N LEU A 253 10.58 6.32 1.25
CA LEU A 253 10.98 7.66 1.70
C LEU A 253 12.24 8.18 0.98
N ALA A 254 13.22 7.31 0.71
CA ALA A 254 14.41 7.70 -0.04
C ALA A 254 14.07 8.10 -1.48
N LEU A 255 13.20 7.35 -2.16
CA LEU A 255 12.83 7.58 -3.57
C LEU A 255 11.74 8.64 -3.78
N THR A 256 10.92 8.93 -2.76
CA THR A 256 9.77 9.86 -2.90
C THR A 256 9.69 10.92 -1.80
N GLY A 257 10.66 11.03 -0.91
CA GLY A 257 10.64 12.02 0.16
C GLY A 257 11.95 12.78 0.24
N PHE A 258 13.04 12.08 0.54
CA PHE A 258 14.36 12.70 0.71
C PHE A 258 14.89 13.38 -0.54
N LEU A 259 14.48 12.95 -1.74
CA LEU A 259 14.84 13.61 -2.98
C LEU A 259 14.43 15.09 -3.02
N VAL A 260 13.39 15.51 -2.28
CA VAL A 260 12.98 16.93 -2.20
C VAL A 260 14.14 17.83 -1.76
N PHE A 261 15.00 17.33 -0.86
CA PHE A 261 16.11 18.09 -0.29
C PHE A 261 17.43 17.95 -1.07
N ILE A 262 17.50 17.02 -2.02
CA ILE A 262 18.74 16.68 -2.74
C ILE A 262 18.76 17.35 -4.11
N MET A 263 19.58 18.40 -4.26
CA MET A 263 19.84 19.11 -5.52
C MET A 263 18.58 19.35 -6.40
N PRO A 264 17.55 20.00 -5.86
CA PRO A 264 16.23 20.07 -6.48
C PRO A 264 16.27 20.60 -7.91
N GLY A 265 15.68 19.87 -8.86
CA GLY A 265 15.50 20.28 -10.26
C GLY A 265 16.74 20.14 -11.14
N THR A 266 17.83 19.62 -10.60
CA THR A 266 19.05 19.34 -11.36
C THR A 266 19.05 17.90 -11.86
N ALA A 267 19.84 17.63 -12.91
CA ALA A 267 20.14 16.25 -13.32
C ALA A 267 20.80 15.42 -12.20
N GLY A 268 21.42 16.07 -11.21
CA GLY A 268 21.99 15.44 -10.02
C GLY A 268 20.93 14.77 -9.14
N GLN A 269 19.72 15.34 -9.02
CA GLN A 269 18.61 14.74 -8.27
C GLN A 269 18.18 13.39 -8.88
N ALA A 270 18.10 13.31 -10.21
CA ALA A 270 17.81 12.07 -10.92
C ALA A 270 18.92 11.02 -10.72
N ALA A 271 20.20 11.43 -10.66
CA ALA A 271 21.30 10.51 -10.36
C ALA A 271 21.20 9.89 -8.96
N TRP A 272 20.83 10.68 -7.94
CA TRP A 272 20.60 10.14 -6.60
C TRP A 272 19.41 9.17 -6.57
N SER A 273 18.34 9.48 -7.29
CA SER A 273 17.21 8.56 -7.45
C SER A 273 17.64 7.24 -8.11
N MET A 274 18.45 7.33 -9.16
CA MET A 274 19.03 6.17 -9.85
C MET A 274 19.91 5.34 -8.91
N LEU A 275 20.73 5.99 -8.09
CA LEU A 275 21.56 5.34 -7.07
C LEU A 275 20.71 4.61 -6.02
N PHE A 276 19.67 5.25 -5.49
CA PHE A 276 18.75 4.62 -4.54
C PHE A 276 17.99 3.44 -5.16
N ALA A 277 17.56 3.57 -6.42
CA ALA A 277 16.90 2.49 -7.15
C ALA A 277 17.85 1.30 -7.36
N PHE A 278 19.08 1.55 -7.81
CA PHE A 278 20.10 0.52 -7.99
C PHE A 278 20.47 -0.17 -6.68
N ALA A 279 20.76 0.59 -5.62
CA ALA A 279 21.08 0.07 -4.30
C ALA A 279 19.93 -0.81 -3.77
N SER A 280 18.69 -0.39 -3.97
CA SER A 280 17.51 -1.20 -3.64
C SER A 280 17.51 -2.54 -4.38
N ILE A 281 17.76 -2.56 -5.69
CA ILE A 281 17.81 -3.82 -6.45
C ILE A 281 18.90 -4.74 -5.88
N VAL A 282 20.10 -4.21 -5.63
CA VAL A 282 21.22 -4.98 -5.07
C VAL A 282 20.89 -5.57 -3.70
N ILE A 283 20.34 -4.75 -2.79
CA ILE A 283 19.96 -5.19 -1.44
C ILE A 283 18.93 -6.34 -1.51
N PHE A 284 17.92 -6.21 -2.36
CA PHE A 284 16.87 -7.23 -2.47
C PHE A 284 17.33 -8.49 -3.21
N MET A 285 18.26 -8.37 -4.16
CA MET A 285 18.92 -9.52 -4.79
C MET A 285 19.78 -10.30 -3.80
N ALA A 286 20.53 -9.60 -2.94
CA ALA A 286 21.39 -10.22 -1.94
C ALA A 286 20.57 -10.87 -0.81
N ALA A 287 19.56 -10.15 -0.29
CA ALA A 287 18.78 -10.61 0.84
C ALA A 287 17.71 -11.67 0.49
N LYS A 288 17.22 -11.69 -0.76
CA LYS A 288 16.11 -12.56 -1.22
C LYS A 288 14.97 -12.70 -0.20
N PRO A 289 14.34 -11.58 0.20
CA PRO A 289 13.50 -11.52 1.39
C PRO A 289 12.12 -12.16 1.21
N HIS A 290 11.58 -12.17 -0.01
CA HIS A 290 10.24 -12.68 -0.30
C HIS A 290 10.18 -14.20 -0.20
N ALA A 291 9.06 -14.72 0.29
CA ALA A 291 8.82 -16.16 0.36
C ALA A 291 8.58 -16.77 -1.04
N GLU A 292 7.82 -16.06 -1.87
CA GLU A 292 7.42 -16.51 -3.21
C GLU A 292 8.37 -16.01 -4.31
N LEU A 293 8.69 -16.89 -5.27
CA LEU A 293 9.54 -16.54 -6.43
C LEU A 293 8.82 -15.58 -7.40
N SER A 294 7.50 -15.69 -7.52
CA SER A 294 6.70 -14.77 -8.35
C SER A 294 6.80 -13.33 -7.85
N GLN A 295 6.64 -13.12 -6.54
CA GLN A 295 6.78 -11.80 -5.89
C GLN A 295 8.22 -11.29 -5.96
N SER A 296 9.21 -12.17 -5.79
CA SER A 296 10.62 -11.83 -6.00
C SER A 296 10.87 -11.29 -7.42
N ARG A 297 10.32 -11.95 -8.44
CA ARG A 297 10.44 -11.52 -9.86
C ARG A 297 9.71 -10.20 -10.12
N GLN A 298 8.51 -10.01 -9.56
CA GLN A 298 7.78 -8.74 -9.65
C GLN A 298 8.56 -7.59 -9.02
N TYR A 299 9.18 -7.82 -7.87
CA TYR A 299 10.00 -6.82 -7.20
C TYR A 299 11.21 -6.43 -8.06
N MET A 300 11.91 -7.41 -8.62
CA MET A 300 13.05 -7.19 -9.51
C MET A 300 12.65 -6.39 -10.75
N LEU A 301 11.55 -6.77 -11.41
CA LEU A 301 11.03 -6.05 -12.57
C LEU A 301 10.61 -4.62 -12.19
N GLY A 302 9.92 -4.44 -11.06
CA GLY A 302 9.53 -3.13 -10.55
C GLY A 302 10.72 -2.22 -10.24
N GLY A 303 11.76 -2.75 -9.61
CA GLY A 303 13.01 -2.02 -9.36
C GLY A 303 13.71 -1.63 -10.66
N LEU A 304 13.76 -2.54 -11.64
CA LEU A 304 14.34 -2.26 -12.95
C LEU A 304 13.56 -1.16 -13.70
N ILE A 305 12.22 -1.20 -13.67
CA ILE A 305 11.38 -0.15 -14.25
C ILE A 305 11.71 1.20 -13.60
N ILE A 306 11.75 1.29 -12.27
CA ILE A 306 12.09 2.55 -11.56
C ILE A 306 13.48 3.04 -12.00
N TYR A 307 14.48 2.15 -12.01
CA TYR A 307 15.83 2.50 -12.43
C TYR A 307 15.87 3.03 -13.87
N LEU A 308 15.28 2.31 -14.82
CA LEU A 308 15.25 2.71 -16.23
C LEU A 308 14.46 4.01 -16.45
N SER A 309 13.33 4.20 -15.78
CA SER A 309 12.55 5.45 -15.84
C SER A 309 13.35 6.65 -15.30
N THR A 310 14.02 6.50 -14.16
CA THR A 310 14.86 7.58 -13.61
C THR A 310 16.07 7.89 -14.50
N THR A 311 16.58 6.89 -15.21
CA THR A 311 17.65 7.05 -16.20
C THR A 311 17.13 7.79 -17.44
N SER A 312 15.94 7.43 -17.95
CA SER A 312 15.35 8.12 -19.11
C SER A 312 15.05 9.58 -18.80
N ALA A 313 14.48 9.89 -17.63
CA ALA A 313 14.25 11.27 -17.19
C ALA A 313 15.54 12.09 -17.13
N ARG A 314 16.66 11.48 -16.70
CA ARG A 314 17.96 12.15 -16.68
C ARG A 314 18.50 12.40 -18.10
N LEU A 315 18.38 11.42 -18.99
CA LEU A 315 18.85 11.55 -20.38
C LEU A 315 18.06 12.62 -21.14
N GLU A 316 16.76 12.70 -20.90
CA GLU A 316 15.89 13.73 -21.46
C GLU A 316 16.25 15.11 -20.94
N LYS A 317 16.54 15.24 -19.63
CA LYS A 317 17.01 16.51 -19.05
C LYS A 317 18.35 17.00 -19.62
N LEU A 318 19.17 16.09 -20.13
CA LEU A 318 20.46 16.38 -20.73
C LEU A 318 20.40 16.49 -22.27
N ASP A 319 19.22 16.37 -22.87
CA ASP A 319 18.96 16.46 -24.31
C ASP A 319 19.86 15.54 -25.18
N TYR A 320 20.19 14.35 -24.66
CA TYR A 320 21.11 13.42 -25.34
C TYR A 320 20.44 12.51 -26.37
N THR A 321 19.11 12.45 -26.43
CA THR A 321 18.36 11.44 -27.20
C THR A 321 17.55 12.08 -28.32
N HIS A 322 17.70 11.57 -29.55
CA HIS A 322 16.86 11.98 -30.67
C HIS A 322 15.39 11.61 -30.44
N GLU A 323 14.43 12.43 -30.89
CA GLU A 323 12.98 12.26 -30.66
C GLU A 323 12.45 10.84 -30.95
N SER A 324 12.90 10.21 -32.06
CA SER A 324 12.51 8.83 -32.42
C SER A 324 12.92 7.79 -31.36
N SER A 325 14.11 7.96 -30.78
CA SER A 325 14.62 7.07 -29.72
C SER A 325 13.89 7.27 -28.39
N GLN A 326 13.49 8.51 -28.09
CA GLN A 326 12.72 8.85 -26.89
C GLN A 326 11.33 8.18 -26.92
N GLY A 327 10.65 8.25 -28.06
CA GLY A 327 9.36 7.58 -28.26
C GLY A 327 9.45 6.06 -28.04
N ALA A 328 10.46 5.40 -28.63
CA ALA A 328 10.66 3.96 -28.48
C ALA A 328 10.94 3.55 -27.01
N VAL A 329 11.79 4.30 -26.30
CA VAL A 329 12.07 4.06 -24.87
C VAL A 329 10.82 4.24 -24.03
N GLY A 330 10.03 5.29 -24.29
CA GLY A 330 8.78 5.53 -23.58
C GLY A 330 7.76 4.40 -23.76
N ILE A 331 7.56 3.93 -24.99
CA ILE A 331 6.66 2.82 -25.29
C ILE A 331 7.12 1.55 -24.57
N LEU A 332 8.43 1.25 -24.62
CA LEU A 332 8.99 0.09 -23.92
C LEU A 332 8.73 0.16 -22.40
N LEU A 333 8.99 1.31 -21.77
CA LEU A 333 8.76 1.49 -20.33
C LEU A 333 7.27 1.39 -19.96
N ALA A 334 6.39 1.93 -20.79
CA ALA A 334 4.94 1.81 -20.61
C ALA A 334 4.47 0.36 -20.72
N LEU A 335 4.99 -0.40 -21.69
CA LEU A 335 4.70 -1.82 -21.87
C LEU A 335 5.20 -2.67 -20.69
N LEU A 336 6.44 -2.43 -20.22
CA LEU A 336 7.00 -3.12 -19.05
C LEU A 336 6.17 -2.84 -17.79
N THR A 337 5.77 -1.58 -17.58
CA THR A 337 4.93 -1.18 -16.45
C THR A 337 3.54 -1.83 -16.54
N SER A 338 2.93 -1.83 -17.73
CA SER A 338 1.65 -2.49 -17.97
C SER A 338 1.73 -4.00 -17.75
N ALA A 339 2.81 -4.66 -18.18
CA ALA A 339 3.05 -6.08 -17.98
C ALA A 339 3.24 -6.44 -16.50
N LEU A 340 3.94 -5.59 -15.72
CA LEU A 340 4.06 -5.76 -14.28
C LEU A 340 2.69 -5.70 -13.60
N ILE A 341 1.86 -4.71 -13.95
CA ILE A 341 0.51 -4.56 -13.41
C ILE A 341 -0.36 -5.76 -13.80
N ALA A 342 -0.37 -6.14 -15.09
CA ALA A 342 -1.13 -7.28 -15.60
C ALA A 342 -0.75 -8.58 -14.87
N THR A 343 0.55 -8.84 -14.67
CA THR A 343 1.02 -10.01 -13.92
C THR A 343 0.52 -9.98 -12.47
N GLY A 344 0.54 -8.82 -11.81
CA GLY A 344 -0.02 -8.66 -10.46
C GLY A 344 -1.53 -8.95 -10.39
N VAL A 345 -2.30 -8.44 -11.35
CA VAL A 345 -3.75 -8.67 -11.46
C VAL A 345 -4.04 -10.14 -11.73
N ILE A 346 -3.37 -10.76 -12.68
CA ILE A 346 -3.57 -12.19 -13.03
C ILE A 346 -3.30 -13.07 -11.82
N LEU A 347 -2.19 -12.86 -11.11
CA LEU A 347 -1.87 -13.63 -9.91
C LEU A 347 -2.93 -13.43 -8.81
N ALA A 348 -3.41 -12.21 -8.60
CA ALA A 348 -4.48 -11.94 -7.65
C ALA A 348 -5.82 -12.59 -8.05
N LEU A 349 -6.17 -12.57 -9.34
CA LEU A 349 -7.38 -13.21 -9.86
C LEU A 349 -7.32 -14.73 -9.75
N HIS A 350 -6.19 -15.35 -10.09
CA HIS A 350 -5.98 -16.79 -9.88
C HIS A 350 -6.16 -17.14 -8.41
N GLY A 351 -5.64 -16.29 -7.50
CA GLY A 351 -5.84 -16.49 -6.08
C GLY A 351 -7.28 -16.37 -5.62
N ALA A 352 -8.02 -15.42 -6.17
CA ALA A 352 -9.44 -15.29 -5.89
C ALA A 352 -10.26 -16.47 -6.46
N CYS A 353 -9.85 -17.02 -7.60
CA CYS A 353 -10.51 -18.15 -8.25
C CYS A 353 -10.30 -19.46 -7.49
N ASP A 354 -9.05 -19.79 -7.16
CA ASP A 354 -8.70 -20.94 -6.32
C ASP A 354 -9.47 -20.88 -5.00
N ALA A 355 -9.55 -19.67 -4.44
CA ALA A 355 -10.32 -19.44 -3.24
C ALA A 355 -11.82 -19.75 -3.46
N ARG A 356 -12.43 -19.19 -4.51
CA ARG A 356 -13.84 -19.46 -4.79
C ARG A 356 -14.13 -20.96 -4.98
N HIS A 357 -13.22 -21.70 -5.62
CA HIS A 357 -13.35 -23.13 -5.84
C HIS A 357 -13.32 -23.91 -4.52
N ASP A 358 -12.35 -23.62 -3.65
CA ASP A 358 -12.22 -24.30 -2.36
C ASP A 358 -13.44 -24.05 -1.44
N ILE A 359 -14.04 -22.84 -1.47
CA ILE A 359 -15.31 -22.57 -0.76
C ILE A 359 -16.41 -23.49 -1.26
N GLY A 360 -16.50 -23.69 -2.58
CA GLY A 360 -17.49 -24.57 -3.19
C GLY A 360 -17.36 -25.98 -2.64
N ALA A 361 -16.15 -26.56 -2.75
CA ALA A 361 -15.86 -27.91 -2.28
C ALA A 361 -16.14 -28.09 -0.77
N ILE A 362 -15.73 -27.14 0.05
CA ILE A 362 -15.99 -27.12 1.50
C ILE A 362 -17.48 -27.08 1.80
N ARG A 363 -18.22 -26.20 1.12
CA ARG A 363 -19.66 -26.03 1.32
C ARG A 363 -20.42 -27.30 0.98
N ASP A 364 -20.00 -27.98 -0.07
CA ASP A 364 -20.60 -29.22 -0.52
C ASP A 364 -20.29 -30.36 0.46
N ALA A 365 -19.06 -30.43 0.99
CA ALA A 365 -18.69 -31.39 2.04
C ALA A 365 -19.51 -31.21 3.33
N ILE A 366 -19.73 -29.96 3.78
CA ILE A 366 -20.59 -29.68 4.95
C ILE A 366 -22.03 -30.09 4.66
N ARG A 367 -22.56 -29.73 3.48
CA ARG A 367 -23.93 -30.07 3.09
C ARG A 367 -24.15 -31.58 3.11
N ASN A 368 -23.18 -32.34 2.59
CA ASN A 368 -23.27 -33.80 2.55
C ASN A 368 -23.23 -34.41 3.97
N LYS A 369 -22.32 -33.93 4.83
CA LYS A 369 -22.24 -34.37 6.23
C LYS A 369 -23.51 -34.04 7.02
N SER A 370 -24.09 -32.85 6.81
CA SER A 370 -25.37 -32.47 7.42
C SER A 370 -26.53 -33.33 6.92
N SER A 371 -26.53 -33.72 5.65
CA SER A 371 -27.54 -34.62 5.09
C SER A 371 -27.45 -36.00 5.76
N ASN A 372 -26.24 -36.56 5.85
CA ASN A 372 -26.02 -37.85 6.49
C ASN A 372 -26.52 -37.87 7.94
N VAL A 373 -26.19 -36.86 8.75
CA VAL A 373 -26.67 -36.77 10.14
C VAL A 373 -28.20 -36.72 10.23
N LYS A 374 -28.88 -36.01 9.31
CA LYS A 374 -30.35 -35.99 9.26
C LYS A 374 -30.93 -37.35 8.90
N HIS A 375 -30.30 -38.08 7.98
CA HIS A 375 -30.70 -39.44 7.62
C HIS A 375 -30.49 -40.42 8.79
N THR A 376 -29.36 -40.34 9.49
CA THR A 376 -29.11 -41.20 10.67
C THR A 376 -30.09 -40.90 11.80
N ALA A 377 -30.40 -39.62 12.06
CA ALA A 377 -31.37 -39.23 13.08
C ALA A 377 -32.79 -39.74 12.77
N LYS A 378 -33.23 -39.67 11.50
CA LYS A 378 -34.51 -40.24 11.06
C LYS A 378 -34.58 -41.76 11.24
N ALA A 379 -33.50 -42.47 10.91
CA ALA A 379 -33.43 -43.93 11.06
C ALA A 379 -33.56 -44.35 12.53
N VAL A 380 -32.89 -43.65 13.45
CA VAL A 380 -32.99 -43.92 14.89
C VAL A 380 -34.41 -43.66 15.42
N SER A 381 -35.09 -42.60 14.97
CA SER A 381 -36.45 -42.29 15.41
C SER A 381 -37.53 -43.28 14.93
N GLN A 382 -37.25 -44.09 13.91
CA GLN A 382 -38.18 -45.12 13.44
C GLN A 382 -37.99 -46.47 14.15
N GLN A 383 -36.90 -46.64 14.89
CA GLN A 383 -36.60 -47.84 15.68
C GLN A 383 -36.97 -47.71 17.16
N SER A 384 -37.26 -46.49 17.63
CA SER A 384 -37.85 -46.18 18.95
C SER A 384 -39.36 -46.05 18.83
#